data_AF-A0AB34J6Q1-F1
#
_entry.id   AF-A0AB34J6Q1-F1
#
_cell.length_a   1.000
_cell.length_b   1.000
_cell.length_c   1.000
_cell.angle_alpha   90.00
_cell.angle_beta   90.00
_cell.angle_gamma   90.00
#
_symmetry.space_group_name_H-M   'P 1'
#
loop_
_entity.id
_entity.type
_entity.pdbx_description
1 polymer ?
#
loop_
_entity_poly.entity_id
_entity_poly.type
_entity_poly.pdbx_seq_one_letter_code
_entity_poly.pdbx_strand_id
1 'polypeptide(L)'
;MAQDRLVPHFPPAFDPDDPMLLSYLEEHGYAVIRSVASPSEVASLHDEFWAWIEAIPNAARRYEPSTWEHGLGANPATGILGGFGFGQSKFLWGCRTLPRVRASFEAIWGTSDLLTSFDGGNVFRPTHSRPEWRTCGGWWHCDQNAMRPDRSGRVCVQGLVLLTPANKWTGGLCVIPGSHLYHEEFSQRHPWAATQGDFLVAARDDPVLDVGEHLLLCANAGDMLLWDSRIIHCNSPGLDPVSSAPEDAVPPEDELLRLVGYVCCTPTSMSSSEVRLHRAVAALELTSTTHWPQAFVQAGGDAPSWMKRRTPMDYSPEETRLILGNEGKWPAALMHECDDGNQVSAQLEPDSRGTKRKAAGSTTSKKTATSSAWARLKMVILKLPQKYLAVTDAD
;
A
#
# COMPACT_ATOMS: atom_id res chain seq x y z
N MET A 1 0.35 -24.93 -17.69
CA MET A 1 -0.93 -24.81 -18.41
C MET A 1 -1.57 -23.43 -18.27
N ALA A 2 -1.64 -22.79 -17.09
CA ALA A 2 -2.15 -21.40 -16.98
C ALA A 2 -1.07 -20.31 -17.24
N GLN A 3 0.20 -20.57 -16.88
CA GLN A 3 1.28 -19.61 -17.13
C GLN A 3 1.76 -19.60 -18.60
N ASP A 4 1.42 -20.64 -19.37
CA ASP A 4 1.78 -20.80 -20.78
C ASP A 4 0.90 -19.96 -21.74
N ARG A 5 -0.04 -19.16 -21.20
CA ARG A 5 -1.02 -18.37 -21.97
C ARG A 5 -0.87 -16.85 -21.82
N LEU A 6 0.12 -16.37 -21.05
CA LEU A 6 0.30 -14.93 -20.83
C LEU A 6 0.76 -14.22 -22.11
N VAL A 7 0.04 -13.15 -22.49
CA VAL A 7 0.37 -12.32 -23.66
C VAL A 7 0.75 -10.91 -23.17
N PRO A 8 1.94 -10.39 -23.53
CA PRO A 8 2.27 -8.99 -23.31
C PRO A 8 1.31 -8.08 -24.06
N HIS A 9 0.68 -7.15 -23.35
CA HIS A 9 -0.31 -6.25 -23.92
C HIS A 9 0.00 -4.82 -23.50
N PHE A 10 0.03 -3.90 -24.47
CA PHE A 10 0.17 -2.46 -24.26
C PHE A 10 -1.21 -1.81 -24.37
N PRO A 11 -1.89 -1.53 -23.24
CA PRO A 11 -3.22 -0.92 -23.28
C PRO A 11 -3.15 0.53 -23.76
N PRO A 12 -4.27 1.11 -24.21
CA PRO A 12 -4.38 2.56 -24.28
C PRO A 12 -4.14 3.14 -22.87
N ALA A 13 -3.26 4.14 -22.80
CA ALA A 13 -3.07 4.93 -21.59
C ALA A 13 -3.96 6.18 -21.67
N PHE A 14 -4.53 6.61 -20.56
CA PHE A 14 -5.49 7.71 -20.48
C PHE A 14 -4.93 8.86 -19.63
N ASP A 15 -5.44 10.07 -19.86
CA ASP A 15 -5.35 11.14 -18.87
C ASP A 15 -6.48 10.98 -17.83
N PRO A 16 -6.30 11.47 -16.58
CA PRO A 16 -7.32 11.34 -15.54
C PRO A 16 -8.70 11.90 -15.92
N ASP A 17 -8.75 12.94 -16.74
CA ASP A 17 -9.95 13.62 -17.21
C ASP A 17 -10.46 13.10 -18.56
N ASP A 18 -9.86 12.02 -19.09
CA ASP A 18 -10.31 11.41 -20.33
C ASP A 18 -11.70 10.78 -20.15
N PRO A 19 -12.71 11.19 -20.95
CA PRO A 19 -14.08 10.67 -20.81
C PRO A 19 -14.20 9.17 -21.10
N MET A 20 -13.24 8.56 -21.78
CA MET A 20 -13.24 7.13 -22.10
C MET A 20 -12.67 6.26 -20.98
N LEU A 21 -11.96 6.85 -20.00
CA LEU A 21 -11.29 6.11 -18.92
C LEU A 21 -12.27 5.20 -18.17
N LEU A 22 -13.41 5.76 -17.73
CA LEU A 22 -14.36 5.01 -16.92
C LEU A 22 -15.03 3.90 -17.73
N SER A 23 -15.45 4.17 -18.98
CA SER A 23 -16.03 3.14 -19.85
C SER A 23 -15.04 2.02 -20.16
N TYR A 24 -13.76 2.35 -20.39
CA TYR A 24 -12.72 1.35 -20.65
C TYR A 24 -12.50 0.46 -19.41
N LEU A 25 -12.42 1.08 -18.22
CA LEU A 25 -12.30 0.35 -16.96
C LEU A 25 -13.51 -0.55 -16.69
N GLU A 26 -14.72 -0.11 -16.99
CA GLU A 26 -15.94 -0.91 -16.81
C GLU A 26 -16.02 -2.09 -17.78
N GLU A 27 -15.64 -1.88 -19.04
CA GLU A 27 -15.63 -2.90 -20.08
C GLU A 27 -14.55 -3.96 -19.83
N HIS A 28 -13.32 -3.53 -19.59
CA HIS A 28 -12.17 -4.43 -19.54
C HIS A 28 -11.75 -4.84 -18.12
N GLY A 29 -12.18 -4.10 -17.10
CA GLY A 29 -11.82 -4.33 -15.69
C GLY A 29 -10.43 -3.81 -15.30
N TYR A 30 -9.72 -3.13 -16.21
CA TYR A 30 -8.44 -2.47 -15.95
C TYR A 30 -8.27 -1.21 -16.82
N ALA A 31 -7.32 -0.34 -16.45
CA ALA A 31 -6.93 0.83 -17.24
C ALA A 31 -5.48 1.25 -16.92
N VAL A 32 -4.88 2.07 -17.79
CA VAL A 32 -3.57 2.68 -17.56
C VAL A 32 -3.73 4.19 -17.55
N ILE A 33 -3.17 4.87 -16.54
CA ILE A 33 -3.08 6.33 -16.50
C ILE A 33 -1.64 6.71 -16.83
N ARG A 34 -1.47 7.51 -17.88
CA ARG A 34 -0.14 7.94 -18.32
C ARG A 34 0.47 8.95 -17.35
N SER A 35 1.76 8.82 -17.09
CA SER A 35 2.60 9.86 -16.47
C SER A 35 1.98 10.46 -15.21
N VAL A 36 1.53 9.62 -14.26
CA VAL A 36 1.08 10.09 -12.95
C VAL A 36 2.23 10.67 -12.12
N ALA A 37 3.46 10.25 -12.40
CA ALA A 37 4.70 10.81 -11.90
C ALA A 37 5.61 11.19 -13.08
N SER A 38 6.18 12.38 -13.01
CA SER A 38 7.26 12.82 -13.90
C SER A 38 8.55 12.03 -13.64
N PRO A 39 9.52 12.03 -14.56
CA PRO A 39 10.82 11.38 -14.35
C PRO A 39 11.54 11.85 -13.08
N SER A 40 11.43 13.13 -12.72
CA SER A 40 11.98 13.66 -11.47
C SER A 40 11.26 13.17 -10.22
N GLU A 41 9.93 13.03 -10.27
CA GLU A 41 9.16 12.45 -9.17
C GLU A 41 9.46 10.96 -9.02
N VAL A 42 9.58 10.22 -10.13
CA VAL A 42 10.00 8.81 -10.12
C VAL A 42 11.36 8.66 -9.45
N ALA A 43 12.35 9.49 -9.82
CA ALA A 43 13.67 9.45 -9.20
C ALA A 43 13.62 9.78 -7.69
N SER A 44 12.86 10.81 -7.30
CA SER A 44 12.68 11.18 -5.89
C SER A 44 12.01 10.06 -5.08
N LEU A 45 10.97 9.43 -5.62
CA LEU A 45 10.28 8.31 -4.99
C LEU A 45 11.21 7.09 -4.86
N HIS A 46 12.03 6.83 -5.87
CA HIS A 46 13.05 5.78 -5.82
C HIS A 46 14.05 6.04 -4.68
N ASP A 47 14.52 7.27 -4.51
CA ASP A 47 15.38 7.66 -3.38
C ASP A 47 14.67 7.49 -2.03
N GLU A 48 13.38 7.82 -1.93
CA GLU A 48 12.59 7.62 -0.71
C GLU A 48 12.40 6.14 -0.36
N PHE A 49 12.26 5.27 -1.35
CA PHE A 49 12.22 3.82 -1.15
C PHE A 49 13.53 3.32 -0.55
N TRP A 50 14.67 3.70 -1.15
CA TRP A 50 15.98 3.30 -0.64
C TRP A 50 16.29 3.90 0.73
N ALA A 51 15.92 5.16 0.97
CA ALA A 51 16.05 5.77 2.29
C ALA A 51 15.26 5.02 3.37
N TRP A 52 14.05 4.52 3.03
CA TRP A 52 13.26 3.70 3.95
C TRP A 52 13.94 2.37 4.23
N ILE A 53 14.41 1.65 3.21
CA ILE A 53 14.99 0.32 3.40
C ILE A 53 16.33 0.38 4.15
N GLU A 54 17.15 1.39 3.86
CA GLU A 54 18.47 1.55 4.48
C GLU A 54 18.37 1.98 5.95
N ALA A 55 17.25 2.58 6.34
CA ALA A 55 16.93 2.88 7.74
C ALA A 55 16.61 1.62 8.56
N ILE A 56 16.32 0.48 7.92
CA ILE A 56 16.10 -0.79 8.61
C ILE A 56 17.48 -1.42 8.94
N PRO A 57 17.75 -1.73 10.22
CA PRO A 57 18.99 -2.39 10.62
C PRO A 57 19.19 -3.72 9.87
N ASN A 58 20.39 -3.92 9.30
CA ASN A 58 20.78 -5.12 8.55
C ASN A 58 19.94 -5.43 7.29
N ALA A 59 19.17 -4.48 6.79
CA ALA A 59 18.46 -4.61 5.51
C ALA A 59 19.40 -4.33 4.31
N ALA A 60 18.84 -4.36 3.11
CA ALA A 60 19.55 -4.11 1.87
C ALA A 60 20.19 -2.71 1.83
N ARG A 61 21.22 -2.57 0.99
CA ARG A 61 21.90 -1.31 0.68
C ARG A 61 21.86 -1.09 -0.82
N ARG A 62 21.49 0.12 -1.26
CA ARG A 62 21.26 0.42 -2.67
C ARG A 62 22.44 0.07 -3.55
N TYR A 63 23.63 0.46 -3.12
CA TYR A 63 24.84 0.29 -3.92
C TYR A 63 25.63 -0.98 -3.58
N GLU A 64 24.99 -1.96 -2.92
CA GLU A 64 25.59 -3.26 -2.61
C GLU A 64 24.60 -4.40 -2.94
N PRO A 65 24.43 -4.77 -4.22
CA PRO A 65 23.45 -5.78 -4.66
C PRO A 65 23.57 -7.14 -3.98
N SER A 66 24.75 -7.49 -3.47
CA SER A 66 24.97 -8.69 -2.66
C SER A 66 24.12 -8.73 -1.38
N THR A 67 23.68 -7.58 -0.87
CA THR A 67 22.81 -7.48 0.31
C THR A 67 21.33 -7.73 0.02
N TRP A 68 20.94 -7.77 -1.26
CA TRP A 68 19.52 -7.81 -1.66
C TRP A 68 18.88 -9.20 -1.54
N GLU A 69 19.70 -10.25 -1.42
CA GLU A 69 19.23 -11.64 -1.33
C GLU A 69 18.25 -11.85 -0.17
N HIS A 70 18.54 -11.22 0.98
CA HIS A 70 17.72 -11.29 2.19
C HIS A 70 17.33 -9.92 2.75
N GLY A 71 17.93 -8.84 2.26
CA GLY A 71 17.79 -7.51 2.83
C GLY A 71 16.59 -6.71 2.35
N LEU A 72 15.91 -7.11 1.27
CA LEU A 72 14.80 -6.32 0.71
C LEU A 72 13.48 -6.44 1.51
N GLY A 73 13.34 -7.47 2.35
CA GLY A 73 12.12 -7.72 3.13
C GLY A 73 10.87 -8.06 2.32
N ALA A 74 11.00 -8.21 1.01
CA ALA A 74 9.91 -8.62 0.12
C ALA A 74 9.77 -10.15 0.10
N ASN A 75 8.55 -10.66 -0.07
CA ASN A 75 8.32 -12.10 -0.23
C ASN A 75 9.09 -12.61 -1.47
N PRO A 76 9.98 -13.61 -1.35
CA PRO A 76 10.80 -14.07 -2.47
C PRO A 76 10.01 -14.65 -3.65
N ALA A 77 8.82 -15.20 -3.40
CA ALA A 77 7.97 -15.79 -4.41
C ALA A 77 7.09 -14.74 -5.12
N THR A 78 6.58 -13.73 -4.42
CA THR A 78 5.61 -12.77 -5.01
C THR A 78 6.18 -11.37 -5.24
N GLY A 79 7.29 -11.02 -4.58
CA GLY A 79 7.86 -9.68 -4.53
C GLY A 79 7.07 -8.70 -3.65
N ILE A 80 6.01 -9.14 -2.97
CA ILE A 80 5.15 -8.27 -2.16
C ILE A 80 5.91 -7.79 -0.93
N LEU A 81 5.78 -6.50 -0.63
CA LEU A 81 6.42 -5.82 0.49
C LEU A 81 5.36 -5.05 1.29
N GLY A 82 5.23 -5.36 2.58
CA GLY A 82 4.27 -4.68 3.48
C GLY A 82 4.70 -4.56 4.95
N GLY A 83 5.81 -5.20 5.32
CA GLY A 83 6.34 -5.19 6.69
C GLY A 83 7.04 -3.87 7.07
N PHE A 84 7.51 -3.78 8.33
CA PHE A 84 8.28 -2.63 8.82
C PHE A 84 7.62 -1.27 8.59
N GLY A 85 6.28 -1.20 8.71
CA GLY A 85 5.52 0.02 8.47
C GLY A 85 5.67 0.58 7.05
N PHE A 86 5.98 -0.28 6.05
CA PHE A 86 6.17 0.14 4.66
C PHE A 86 4.98 0.94 4.14
N GLY A 87 3.76 0.50 4.48
CA GLY A 87 2.50 1.19 4.20
C GLY A 87 2.46 2.66 4.61
N GLN A 88 3.32 3.08 5.53
CA GLN A 88 3.41 4.43 6.10
C GLN A 88 4.75 5.12 5.81
N SER A 89 5.56 4.52 4.92
CA SER A 89 6.82 5.08 4.43
C SER A 89 6.60 6.40 3.68
N LYS A 90 7.64 7.24 3.62
CA LYS A 90 7.59 8.47 2.80
C LYS A 90 7.32 8.14 1.33
N PHE A 91 7.97 7.10 0.80
CA PHE A 91 7.75 6.58 -0.55
C PHE A 91 6.27 6.37 -0.89
N LEU A 92 5.53 5.63 -0.06
CA LEU A 92 4.13 5.34 -0.34
C LEU A 92 3.23 6.56 -0.13
N TRP A 93 3.53 7.43 0.84
CA TRP A 93 2.85 8.72 0.97
C TRP A 93 3.09 9.63 -0.24
N GLY A 94 4.31 9.65 -0.78
CA GLY A 94 4.65 10.34 -2.02
C GLY A 94 3.84 9.82 -3.19
N CYS A 95 3.74 8.50 -3.37
CA CYS A 95 2.90 7.90 -4.43
C CYS A 95 1.43 8.32 -4.32
N ARG A 96 0.86 8.29 -3.12
CA ARG A 96 -0.57 8.60 -2.88
C ARG A 96 -0.91 10.07 -3.05
N THR A 97 0.06 10.97 -2.82
CA THR A 97 -0.14 12.42 -2.88
C THR A 97 0.18 13.02 -4.24
N LEU A 98 0.63 12.21 -5.21
CA LEU A 98 0.78 12.63 -6.60
C LEU A 98 -0.55 13.21 -7.13
N PRO A 99 -0.59 14.45 -7.67
CA PRO A 99 -1.84 15.08 -8.09
C PRO A 99 -2.63 14.28 -9.12
N ARG A 100 -1.94 13.60 -10.04
CA ARG A 100 -2.56 12.79 -11.10
C ARG A 100 -3.08 11.44 -10.60
N VAL A 101 -2.49 10.87 -9.55
CA VAL A 101 -3.05 9.70 -8.86
C VAL A 101 -4.39 10.09 -8.25
N ARG A 102 -4.44 11.20 -7.49
CA ARG A 102 -5.68 11.71 -6.92
C ARG A 102 -6.73 11.97 -8.00
N ALA A 103 -6.41 12.77 -9.02
CA ALA A 103 -7.33 13.11 -10.09
C ALA A 103 -7.95 11.88 -10.77
N SER A 104 -7.18 10.79 -10.91
CA SER A 104 -7.69 9.54 -11.49
C SER A 104 -8.79 8.91 -10.64
N PHE A 105 -8.57 8.84 -9.33
CA PHE A 105 -9.59 8.31 -8.41
C PHE A 105 -10.77 9.27 -8.25
N GLU A 106 -10.55 10.59 -8.33
CA GLU A 106 -11.63 11.58 -8.35
C GLU A 106 -12.55 11.37 -9.56
N ALA A 107 -11.98 11.13 -10.74
CA ALA A 107 -12.73 10.83 -11.95
C ALA A 107 -13.51 9.51 -11.83
N ILE A 108 -12.90 8.47 -11.26
CA ILE A 108 -13.54 7.17 -11.07
C ILE A 108 -14.74 7.23 -10.13
N TRP A 109 -14.64 8.02 -9.06
CA TRP A 109 -15.65 8.07 -8.00
C TRP A 109 -16.58 9.28 -8.06
N GLY A 110 -16.30 10.26 -8.92
CA GLY A 110 -17.09 11.48 -9.06
C GLY A 110 -17.03 12.40 -7.83
N THR A 111 -15.98 12.30 -7.01
CA THR A 111 -15.80 13.12 -5.80
C THR A 111 -14.33 13.31 -5.46
N SER A 112 -13.99 14.48 -4.91
CA SER A 112 -12.68 14.77 -4.32
C SER A 112 -12.55 14.39 -2.85
N ASP A 113 -13.64 14.01 -2.19
CA ASP A 113 -13.62 13.54 -0.80
C ASP A 113 -13.24 12.06 -0.74
N LEU A 114 -11.93 11.79 -0.80
CA LEU A 114 -11.35 10.45 -0.91
C LEU A 114 -10.50 10.09 0.32
N LEU A 115 -10.54 8.80 0.67
CA LEU A 115 -9.60 8.14 1.57
C LEU A 115 -8.64 7.29 0.76
N THR A 116 -7.38 7.14 1.20
CA THR A 116 -6.39 6.24 0.57
C THR A 116 -6.13 4.96 1.37
N SER A 117 -5.75 3.87 0.72
CA SER A 117 -5.27 2.65 1.39
C SER A 117 -3.91 2.89 2.07
N PHE A 118 -3.60 2.09 3.10
CA PHE A 118 -2.26 2.01 3.70
C PHE A 118 -1.55 0.72 3.30
N ASP A 119 -1.78 0.29 2.05
CA ASP A 119 -1.21 -0.92 1.48
C ASP A 119 0.28 -0.78 1.16
N GLY A 120 0.90 -1.88 0.79
CA GLY A 120 2.32 -2.01 0.51
C GLY A 120 2.70 -1.73 -0.95
N GLY A 121 3.54 -2.60 -1.50
CA GLY A 121 4.09 -2.46 -2.84
C GLY A 121 4.75 -3.74 -3.31
N ASN A 122 5.47 -3.67 -4.42
CA ASN A 122 6.12 -4.84 -5.00
C ASN A 122 7.51 -4.50 -5.55
N VAL A 123 8.46 -5.38 -5.27
CA VAL A 123 9.84 -5.27 -5.73
C VAL A 123 10.29 -6.58 -6.35
N PHE A 124 10.86 -6.51 -7.56
CA PHE A 124 11.60 -7.62 -8.16
C PHE A 124 13.07 -7.28 -8.23
N ARG A 125 13.88 -8.26 -7.86
CA ARG A 125 15.33 -8.20 -7.97
C ARG A 125 15.77 -8.44 -9.43
N PRO A 126 16.93 -7.92 -9.85
CA PRO A 126 17.49 -8.19 -11.17
C PRO A 126 17.81 -9.67 -11.33
N THR A 127 17.36 -10.28 -12.43
CA THR A 127 17.58 -11.72 -12.70
C THR A 127 18.65 -11.98 -13.75
N HIS A 128 19.39 -10.94 -14.16
CA HIS A 128 20.44 -10.96 -15.18
C HIS A 128 21.49 -12.06 -14.92
N SER A 129 22.22 -11.96 -13.81
CA SER A 129 23.18 -12.97 -13.34
C SER A 129 22.66 -13.87 -12.21
N ARG A 130 21.44 -13.60 -11.71
CA ARG A 130 20.82 -14.25 -10.54
C ARG A 130 19.43 -14.82 -10.88
N PRO A 131 19.33 -15.84 -11.73
CA PRO A 131 18.04 -16.41 -12.13
C PRO A 131 17.23 -16.97 -10.95
N GLU A 132 17.88 -17.36 -9.85
CA GLU A 132 17.25 -17.81 -8.61
C GLU A 132 16.42 -16.73 -7.90
N TRP A 133 16.62 -15.45 -8.24
CA TRP A 133 15.85 -14.34 -7.67
C TRP A 133 14.49 -14.12 -8.34
N ARG A 134 14.19 -14.89 -9.39
CA ARG A 134 12.97 -14.81 -10.16
C ARG A 134 11.75 -15.17 -9.30
N THR A 135 10.75 -14.29 -9.32
CA THR A 135 9.46 -14.48 -8.66
C THR A 135 8.56 -15.46 -9.41
N CYS A 136 7.47 -15.88 -8.77
CA CYS A 136 6.44 -16.76 -9.28
C CYS A 136 5.25 -15.96 -9.85
N GLY A 137 4.60 -16.53 -10.86
CA GLY A 137 3.31 -16.07 -11.37
C GLY A 137 2.26 -17.17 -11.30
N GLY A 138 1.07 -16.92 -11.87
CA GLY A 138 0.00 -17.93 -11.98
C GLY A 138 -0.77 -18.20 -10.69
N TRP A 139 -0.57 -17.39 -9.65
CA TRP A 139 -1.39 -17.36 -8.43
C TRP A 139 -2.61 -16.45 -8.65
N TRP A 140 -3.42 -16.84 -9.64
CA TRP A 140 -4.61 -16.11 -10.05
C TRP A 140 -5.62 -16.02 -8.90
N HIS A 141 -6.05 -14.80 -8.57
CA HIS A 141 -6.97 -14.56 -7.48
C HIS A 141 -7.85 -13.33 -7.74
N CYS A 142 -8.91 -13.21 -6.96
CA CYS A 142 -9.73 -12.01 -6.80
C CYS A 142 -9.57 -11.50 -5.38
N ASP A 143 -9.58 -10.18 -5.21
CA ASP A 143 -9.38 -9.50 -3.93
C ASP A 143 -10.66 -8.89 -3.35
N GLN A 144 -11.76 -9.00 -4.10
CA GLN A 144 -13.08 -8.64 -3.64
C GLN A 144 -13.97 -9.88 -3.57
N ASN A 145 -14.67 -10.06 -2.45
CA ASN A 145 -15.46 -11.26 -2.20
C ASN A 145 -16.95 -10.95 -2.14
N ALA A 146 -17.74 -11.38 -3.14
CA ALA A 146 -19.17 -11.12 -3.20
C ALA A 146 -19.99 -11.81 -2.10
N MET A 147 -19.41 -12.78 -1.39
CA MET A 147 -20.06 -13.44 -0.24
C MET A 147 -20.18 -12.50 0.98
N ARG A 148 -19.56 -11.31 0.91
CA ARG A 148 -19.60 -10.28 1.95
C ARG A 148 -20.65 -9.21 1.59
N PRO A 149 -21.57 -8.86 2.52
CA PRO A 149 -22.69 -7.97 2.20
C PRO A 149 -22.33 -6.60 1.62
N ASP A 150 -21.15 -6.05 1.96
CA ASP A 150 -20.66 -4.74 1.53
C ASP A 150 -19.59 -4.84 0.42
N ARG A 151 -19.57 -5.95 -0.34
CA ARG A 151 -18.57 -6.25 -1.38
C ARG A 151 -19.19 -6.79 -2.67
N SER A 152 -20.49 -6.66 -2.88
CA SER A 152 -21.12 -6.88 -4.19
C SER A 152 -21.01 -5.62 -5.07
N GLY A 153 -20.93 -5.80 -6.39
CA GLY A 153 -20.72 -4.72 -7.36
C GLY A 153 -19.32 -4.09 -7.29
N ARG A 154 -19.02 -3.08 -8.10
CA ARG A 154 -17.70 -2.41 -8.07
C ARG A 154 -17.58 -1.48 -6.85
N VAL A 155 -16.97 -1.96 -5.76
CA VAL A 155 -16.76 -1.17 -4.53
C VAL A 155 -15.28 -0.83 -4.26
N CYS A 156 -14.38 -1.32 -5.10
CA CYS A 156 -12.96 -0.99 -5.05
C CYS A 156 -12.35 -1.03 -6.45
N VAL A 157 -11.52 -0.04 -6.74
CA VAL A 157 -10.57 -0.05 -7.84
C VAL A 157 -9.20 0.06 -7.21
N GLN A 158 -8.38 -0.97 -7.40
CA GLN A 158 -7.01 -1.01 -6.93
C GLN A 158 -6.09 -0.34 -7.96
N GLY A 159 -4.87 -0.01 -7.52
CA GLY A 159 -3.90 0.66 -8.37
C GLY A 159 -2.46 0.47 -7.91
N LEU A 160 -1.54 0.68 -8.84
CA LEU A 160 -0.11 0.72 -8.56
C LEU A 160 0.60 1.77 -9.41
N VAL A 161 1.50 2.52 -8.80
CA VAL A 161 2.38 3.48 -9.48
C VAL A 161 3.67 2.76 -9.86
N LEU A 162 4.05 2.83 -11.14
CA LEU A 162 5.26 2.22 -11.68
C LEU A 162 6.46 3.15 -11.49
N LEU A 163 7.51 2.70 -10.79
CA LEU A 163 8.80 3.41 -10.73
C LEU A 163 9.81 2.83 -11.71
N THR A 164 9.47 1.70 -12.31
CA THR A 164 10.24 0.91 -13.29
C THR A 164 9.27 0.45 -14.37
N PRO A 165 9.73 0.20 -15.61
CA PRO A 165 8.84 -0.25 -16.67
C PRO A 165 8.27 -1.64 -16.38
N ALA A 166 7.00 -1.85 -16.74
CA ALA A 166 6.38 -3.17 -16.79
C ALA A 166 6.31 -3.64 -18.23
N ASN A 167 6.93 -4.77 -18.55
CA ASN A 167 6.94 -5.34 -19.89
C ASN A 167 7.27 -6.83 -19.87
N LYS A 168 7.39 -7.43 -21.06
CA LYS A 168 7.67 -8.86 -21.20
C LYS A 168 9.02 -9.33 -20.64
N TRP A 169 9.97 -8.44 -20.32
CA TRP A 169 11.25 -8.81 -19.69
C TRP A 169 11.28 -8.53 -18.18
N THR A 170 10.60 -7.48 -17.72
CA THR A 170 10.55 -7.12 -16.29
C THR A 170 9.42 -7.85 -15.55
N GLY A 171 8.35 -8.23 -16.24
CA GLY A 171 7.13 -8.73 -15.64
C GLY A 171 6.23 -7.60 -15.15
N GLY A 172 5.21 -7.94 -14.37
CA GLY A 172 4.19 -6.95 -14.06
C GLY A 172 2.92 -7.52 -13.47
N LEU A 173 1.89 -6.67 -13.44
CA LEU A 173 0.51 -7.03 -13.16
C LEU A 173 -0.05 -7.83 -14.35
N CYS A 174 -0.67 -8.95 -14.06
CA CYS A 174 -1.39 -9.74 -15.02
C CYS A 174 -2.88 -9.77 -14.69
N VAL A 175 -3.74 -9.74 -15.70
CA VAL A 175 -5.19 -9.72 -15.56
C VAL A 175 -5.87 -10.65 -16.55
N ILE A 176 -7.10 -11.07 -16.26
CA ILE A 176 -8.00 -11.74 -17.19
C ILE A 176 -9.18 -10.79 -17.46
N PRO A 177 -9.15 -9.99 -18.54
CA PRO A 177 -10.20 -9.01 -18.83
C PRO A 177 -11.58 -9.67 -18.95
N GLY A 178 -12.60 -9.00 -18.43
CA GLY A 178 -13.98 -9.52 -18.42
C GLY A 178 -14.28 -10.49 -17.28
N SER A 179 -13.28 -10.99 -16.54
CA SER A 179 -13.53 -11.89 -15.41
C SER A 179 -14.27 -11.23 -14.25
N HIS A 180 -14.19 -9.91 -14.11
CA HIS A 180 -14.92 -9.11 -13.12
C HIS A 180 -16.44 -9.19 -13.30
N LEU A 181 -16.92 -9.56 -14.49
CA LEU A 181 -18.34 -9.80 -14.77
C LEU A 181 -18.86 -11.12 -14.17
N TYR A 182 -17.95 -12.05 -13.86
CA TYR A 182 -18.24 -13.36 -13.25
C TYR A 182 -18.00 -13.36 -11.72
N HIS A 183 -17.83 -12.18 -11.13
CA HIS A 183 -17.42 -12.00 -9.73
C HIS A 183 -18.30 -12.73 -8.71
N GLU A 184 -19.63 -12.64 -8.86
CA GLU A 184 -20.56 -13.29 -7.93
C GLU A 184 -20.49 -14.81 -8.06
N GLU A 185 -20.49 -15.33 -9.28
CA GLU A 185 -20.41 -16.77 -9.57
C GLU A 185 -19.06 -17.35 -9.13
N PHE A 186 -17.97 -16.60 -9.29
CA PHE A 186 -16.65 -16.96 -8.78
C PHE A 186 -16.62 -16.99 -7.24
N SER A 187 -17.19 -15.97 -6.60
CA SER A 187 -17.26 -15.89 -5.12
C SER A 187 -18.11 -17.02 -4.52
N GLN A 188 -19.22 -17.41 -5.17
CA GLN A 188 -20.08 -18.51 -4.72
C GLN A 188 -19.37 -19.88 -4.73
N ARG A 189 -18.34 -20.05 -5.56
CA ARG A 189 -17.50 -21.26 -5.58
C ARG A 189 -16.50 -21.30 -4.43
N HIS A 190 -16.45 -20.23 -3.62
CA HIS A 190 -15.70 -20.09 -2.38
C HIS A 190 -16.66 -19.91 -1.19
N PRO A 191 -17.54 -20.87 -0.86
CA PRO A 191 -18.55 -20.68 0.19
C PRO A 191 -17.94 -20.45 1.58
N TRP A 192 -16.71 -20.91 1.81
CA TRP A 192 -15.92 -20.62 3.01
C TRP A 192 -15.65 -19.12 3.20
N ALA A 193 -15.64 -18.35 2.11
CA ALA A 193 -15.30 -16.95 2.13
C ALA A 193 -16.42 -16.05 2.69
N ALA A 194 -17.63 -16.58 2.90
CA ALA A 194 -18.68 -15.84 3.61
C ALA A 194 -18.23 -15.38 5.01
N THR A 195 -17.31 -16.13 5.64
CA THR A 195 -16.77 -15.83 6.97
C THR A 195 -15.26 -15.58 6.99
N GLN A 196 -14.57 -15.71 5.86
CA GLN A 196 -13.11 -15.65 5.77
C GLN A 196 -12.65 -14.79 4.58
N GLY A 197 -11.90 -13.72 4.87
CA GLY A 197 -11.08 -12.97 3.90
C GLY A 197 -11.77 -12.40 2.65
N ASP A 198 -10.97 -11.68 1.87
CA ASP A 198 -11.35 -11.21 0.53
C ASP A 198 -10.44 -11.80 -0.57
N PHE A 199 -9.38 -12.53 -0.21
CA PHE A 199 -8.43 -13.19 -1.13
C PHE A 199 -8.96 -14.55 -1.59
N LEU A 200 -9.51 -14.60 -2.80
CA LEU A 200 -10.13 -15.78 -3.39
C LEU A 200 -9.26 -16.35 -4.51
N VAL A 201 -8.62 -17.49 -4.27
CA VAL A 201 -7.72 -18.13 -5.25
C VAL A 201 -8.50 -18.89 -6.30
N ALA A 202 -8.26 -18.60 -7.57
CA ALA A 202 -8.79 -19.41 -8.66
C ALA A 202 -8.06 -20.75 -8.74
N ALA A 203 -8.80 -21.85 -8.55
CA ALA A 203 -8.27 -23.18 -8.77
C ALA A 203 -7.82 -23.36 -10.23
N ARG A 204 -6.93 -24.32 -10.50
CA ARG A 204 -6.33 -24.49 -11.84
C ARG A 204 -7.35 -24.81 -12.94
N ASP A 205 -8.47 -25.42 -12.58
CA ASP A 205 -9.59 -25.83 -13.45
C ASP A 205 -10.81 -24.92 -13.28
N ASP A 206 -10.64 -23.78 -12.63
CA ASP A 206 -11.68 -22.81 -12.43
C ASP A 206 -12.14 -22.21 -13.77
N PRO A 207 -13.44 -22.29 -14.13
CA PRO A 207 -13.94 -21.79 -15.41
C PRO A 207 -13.73 -20.29 -15.59
N VAL A 208 -13.51 -19.52 -14.52
CA VAL A 208 -13.18 -18.09 -14.62
C VAL A 208 -11.87 -17.85 -15.37
N LEU A 209 -10.96 -18.83 -15.39
CA LEU A 209 -9.67 -18.71 -16.06
C LEU A 209 -9.78 -18.82 -17.59
N ASP A 210 -10.92 -19.25 -18.12
CA ASP A 210 -11.13 -19.43 -19.57
C ASP A 210 -12.05 -18.34 -20.18
N VAL A 211 -12.47 -17.33 -19.40
CA VAL A 211 -13.40 -16.27 -19.88
C VAL A 211 -12.74 -15.21 -20.77
N GLY A 212 -11.41 -15.12 -20.75
CA GLY A 212 -10.66 -14.08 -21.47
C GLY A 212 -9.19 -14.43 -21.63
N GLU A 213 -8.48 -13.59 -22.39
CA GLU A 213 -7.02 -13.71 -22.54
C GLU A 213 -6.29 -13.38 -21.24
N HIS A 214 -5.16 -14.04 -20.99
CA HIS A 214 -4.33 -13.76 -19.84
C HIS A 214 -3.32 -12.70 -20.26
N LEU A 215 -3.49 -11.47 -19.79
CA LEU A 215 -2.69 -10.34 -20.25
C LEU A 215 -1.65 -9.96 -19.21
N LEU A 216 -0.40 -9.76 -19.64
CA LEU A 216 0.60 -9.01 -18.90
C LEU A 216 0.50 -7.54 -19.31
N LEU A 217 0.09 -6.67 -18.39
CA LEU A 217 -0.09 -5.26 -18.68
C LEU A 217 1.27 -4.55 -18.77
N CYS A 218 1.59 -4.05 -19.94
CA CYS A 218 2.82 -3.31 -20.24
C CYS A 218 2.58 -1.81 -20.13
N ALA A 219 3.46 -1.11 -19.41
CA ALA A 219 3.39 0.34 -19.18
C ALA A 219 4.76 0.90 -18.78
N ASN A 220 4.92 2.22 -18.88
CA ASN A 220 6.20 2.89 -18.62
C ASN A 220 6.37 3.22 -17.13
N ALA A 221 7.62 3.46 -16.73
CA ALA A 221 7.88 4.12 -15.44
C ALA A 221 7.18 5.50 -15.42
N GLY A 222 6.57 5.83 -14.28
CA GLY A 222 5.75 7.02 -14.09
C GLY A 222 4.27 6.83 -14.43
N ASP A 223 3.87 5.72 -15.07
CA ASP A 223 2.46 5.39 -15.30
C ASP A 223 1.82 4.75 -14.05
N MET A 224 0.49 4.74 -14.00
CA MET A 224 -0.28 4.00 -13.00
C MET A 224 -1.16 2.95 -13.68
N LEU A 225 -1.11 1.72 -13.19
CA LEU A 225 -2.07 0.68 -13.56
C LEU A 225 -3.23 0.71 -12.58
N LEU A 226 -4.45 0.60 -13.07
CA LEU A 226 -5.68 0.50 -12.29
C LEU A 226 -6.42 -0.77 -12.66
N TRP A 227 -7.09 -1.39 -11.68
CA TRP A 227 -7.95 -2.54 -11.93
C TRP A 227 -9.14 -2.60 -10.98
N ASP A 228 -10.27 -3.07 -11.49
CA ASP A 228 -11.44 -3.40 -10.68
C ASP A 228 -11.06 -4.55 -9.73
N SER A 229 -11.29 -4.40 -8.41
CA SER A 229 -10.87 -5.41 -7.42
C SER A 229 -11.57 -6.78 -7.62
N ARG A 230 -12.59 -6.83 -8.47
CA ARG A 230 -13.29 -8.05 -8.89
C ARG A 230 -12.59 -8.83 -10.01
N ILE A 231 -11.61 -8.25 -10.71
CA ILE A 231 -10.92 -8.92 -11.80
C ILE A 231 -9.96 -9.99 -11.25
N ILE A 232 -9.81 -11.08 -11.99
CA ILE A 232 -8.84 -12.12 -11.68
C ILE A 232 -7.48 -11.62 -12.12
N HIS A 233 -6.55 -11.57 -11.17
CA HIS A 233 -5.24 -10.99 -11.40
C HIS A 233 -4.16 -11.73 -10.60
N CYS A 234 -2.90 -11.45 -10.93
CA CYS A 234 -1.72 -11.82 -10.14
C CYS A 234 -0.54 -10.95 -10.59
N ASN A 235 0.64 -11.11 -9.96
CA ASN A 235 1.89 -10.68 -10.60
C ASN A 235 2.53 -11.84 -11.35
N SER A 236 3.36 -11.53 -12.36
CA SER A 236 4.23 -12.50 -13.03
C SER A 236 5.64 -11.93 -13.21
N PRO A 237 6.70 -12.75 -13.15
CA PRO A 237 8.00 -12.35 -13.69
C PRO A 237 7.91 -12.13 -15.22
N GLY A 238 8.94 -11.50 -15.79
CA GLY A 238 9.05 -11.32 -17.25
C GLY A 238 8.96 -12.64 -18.01
N LEU A 239 8.23 -12.67 -19.11
CA LEU A 239 8.04 -13.84 -19.97
C LEU A 239 9.34 -14.20 -20.72
N ASP A 240 10.08 -13.19 -21.17
CA ASP A 240 11.34 -13.36 -21.89
C ASP A 240 12.53 -13.19 -20.93
N PRO A 241 13.68 -13.84 -21.19
CA PRO A 241 14.89 -13.63 -20.40
C PRO A 241 15.36 -12.18 -20.49
N VAL A 242 15.74 -11.58 -19.36
CA VAL A 242 16.21 -10.19 -19.29
C VAL A 242 17.44 -9.95 -20.20
N SER A 243 18.29 -10.96 -20.37
CA SER A 243 19.45 -10.92 -21.29
C SER A 243 19.09 -10.75 -22.78
N SER A 244 17.82 -10.91 -23.16
CA SER A 244 17.33 -10.66 -24.51
C SER A 244 16.69 -9.28 -24.70
N ALA A 245 16.63 -8.47 -23.64
CA ALA A 245 16.02 -7.16 -23.68
C ALA A 245 16.91 -6.14 -24.41
N PRO A 246 16.31 -5.20 -25.16
CA PRO A 246 16.97 -3.94 -25.49
C PRO A 246 17.44 -3.22 -24.21
N GLU A 247 18.55 -2.48 -24.30
CA GLU A 247 19.18 -1.80 -23.16
C GLU A 247 18.24 -0.81 -22.44
N ASP A 248 17.34 -0.17 -23.18
CA ASP A 248 16.35 0.79 -22.66
C ASP A 248 15.04 0.15 -22.20
N ALA A 249 14.85 -1.15 -22.41
CA ALA A 249 13.64 -1.86 -22.05
C ALA A 249 13.66 -2.39 -20.60
N VAL A 250 14.82 -2.47 -19.97
CA VAL A 250 14.99 -3.01 -18.61
C VAL A 250 15.91 -2.11 -17.79
N PRO A 251 15.71 -2.02 -16.46
CA PRO A 251 16.68 -1.37 -15.59
C PRO A 251 18.06 -2.06 -15.66
N PRO A 252 19.16 -1.32 -15.41
CA PRO A 252 20.50 -1.90 -15.25
C PRO A 252 20.56 -3.01 -14.21
N GLU A 253 21.58 -3.87 -14.31
CA GLU A 253 21.74 -5.03 -13.42
C GLU A 253 21.95 -4.67 -11.94
N ASP A 254 22.48 -3.47 -11.66
CA ASP A 254 22.66 -2.93 -10.32
C ASP A 254 21.46 -2.11 -9.81
N GLU A 255 20.32 -2.17 -10.50
CA GLU A 255 19.04 -1.58 -10.10
C GLU A 255 17.94 -2.65 -9.95
N LEU A 256 16.84 -2.28 -9.29
CA LEU A 256 15.69 -3.18 -9.14
C LEU A 256 15.00 -3.38 -10.49
N LEU A 257 14.66 -4.64 -10.83
CA LEU A 257 13.93 -4.98 -12.05
C LEU A 257 12.49 -4.45 -12.01
N ARG A 258 11.89 -4.43 -10.82
CA ARG A 258 10.59 -3.84 -10.54
C ARG A 258 10.61 -3.11 -9.21
N LEU A 259 10.00 -1.94 -9.18
CA LEU A 259 9.57 -1.21 -7.99
C LEU A 259 8.23 -0.53 -8.28
N VAL A 260 7.22 -0.81 -7.46
CA VAL A 260 5.89 -0.18 -7.54
C VAL A 260 5.35 0.12 -6.14
N GLY A 261 4.59 1.20 -6.02
CA GLY A 261 3.80 1.52 -4.82
C GLY A 261 2.32 1.25 -5.05
N TYR A 262 1.66 0.53 -4.16
CA TYR A 262 0.22 0.28 -4.27
C TYR A 262 -0.57 1.47 -3.76
N VAL A 263 -1.61 1.84 -4.52
CA VAL A 263 -2.50 2.97 -4.23
C VAL A 263 -3.94 2.57 -4.53
N CYS A 264 -4.83 2.81 -3.59
CA CYS A 264 -6.27 2.66 -3.79
C CYS A 264 -6.95 3.80 -3.05
N CYS A 265 -7.96 4.40 -3.68
CA CYS A 265 -8.77 5.42 -3.03
C CYS A 265 -10.26 5.07 -3.15
N THR A 266 -11.03 5.47 -2.15
CA THR A 266 -12.50 5.35 -2.14
C THR A 266 -13.13 6.58 -1.49
N PRO A 267 -14.37 6.94 -1.84
CA PRO A 267 -15.10 8.01 -1.18
C PRO A 267 -15.14 7.88 0.35
N THR A 268 -14.93 9.00 1.04
CA THR A 268 -15.06 9.09 2.50
C THR A 268 -16.45 8.66 2.98
N SER A 269 -17.49 8.87 2.16
CA SER A 269 -18.87 8.46 2.43
C SER A 269 -19.06 6.95 2.52
N MET A 270 -18.13 6.15 2.00
CA MET A 270 -18.14 4.68 2.12
C MET A 270 -17.54 4.20 3.45
N SER A 271 -16.91 5.09 4.23
CA SER A 271 -16.28 4.77 5.51
C SER A 271 -17.09 5.28 6.69
N SER A 272 -17.20 4.48 7.75
CA SER A 272 -17.73 4.94 9.04
C SER A 272 -16.73 5.85 9.76
N SER A 273 -17.22 6.65 10.72
CA SER A 273 -16.36 7.46 11.60
C SER A 273 -15.43 6.60 12.47
N GLU A 274 -15.88 5.41 12.87
CA GLU A 274 -15.10 4.42 13.61
C GLU A 274 -13.91 3.92 12.79
N VAL A 275 -14.14 3.54 11.52
CA VAL A 275 -13.04 3.13 10.62
C VAL A 275 -12.05 4.29 10.43
N ARG A 276 -12.53 5.53 10.26
CA ARG A 276 -11.64 6.70 10.15
C ARG A 276 -10.81 6.94 11.42
N LEU A 277 -11.37 6.65 12.60
CA LEU A 277 -10.62 6.71 13.86
C LEU A 277 -9.52 5.63 13.93
N HIS A 278 -9.82 4.39 13.51
CA HIS A 278 -8.81 3.34 13.42
C HIS A 278 -7.69 3.70 12.43
N ARG A 279 -8.05 4.25 11.27
CA ARG A 279 -7.09 4.73 10.27
C ARG A 279 -6.22 5.85 10.82
N ALA A 280 -6.79 6.80 11.57
CA ALA A 280 -6.04 7.85 12.24
C ALA A 280 -4.95 7.25 13.16
N VAL A 281 -5.33 6.28 14.00
CA VAL A 281 -4.39 5.61 14.90
C VAL A 281 -3.34 4.83 14.11
N ALA A 282 -3.73 4.10 13.07
CA ALA A 282 -2.80 3.34 12.24
C ALA A 282 -1.75 4.24 11.55
N ALA A 283 -2.15 5.41 11.07
CA ALA A 283 -1.22 6.39 10.51
C ALA A 283 -0.19 6.87 11.55
N LEU A 284 -0.62 7.19 12.78
CA LEU A 284 0.30 7.59 13.85
C LEU A 284 1.23 6.43 14.29
N GLU A 285 0.70 5.21 14.28
CA GLU A 285 1.37 3.99 14.73
C GLU A 285 2.25 3.31 13.69
N LEU A 286 2.28 3.84 12.46
CA LEU A 286 2.97 3.24 11.33
C LEU A 286 2.42 1.86 10.94
N THR A 287 1.13 1.62 11.17
CA THR A 287 0.45 0.36 10.81
C THR A 287 -0.01 0.38 9.36
N SER A 288 0.37 -0.64 8.60
CA SER A 288 -0.13 -0.90 7.24
C SER A 288 -1.53 -1.53 7.29
N THR A 289 -2.32 -1.31 6.24
CA THR A 289 -3.62 -1.96 6.02
C THR A 289 -3.65 -2.56 4.63
N THR A 290 -4.70 -3.28 4.28
CA THR A 290 -4.91 -3.76 2.90
C THR A 290 -5.32 -2.61 1.96
N HIS A 291 -5.60 -2.97 0.70
CA HIS A 291 -6.11 -2.10 -0.34
C HIS A 291 -7.45 -1.42 -0.01
N TRP A 292 -8.21 -1.83 1.02
CA TRP A 292 -9.51 -1.26 1.40
C TRP A 292 -9.39 0.08 2.17
N PRO A 293 -9.60 1.27 1.57
CA PRO A 293 -9.47 2.53 2.30
C PRO A 293 -10.67 2.79 3.23
N GLN A 294 -11.85 2.31 2.84
CA GLN A 294 -13.12 2.48 3.54
C GLN A 294 -13.37 1.46 4.66
N ALA A 295 -12.49 0.48 4.81
CA ALA A 295 -12.53 -0.53 5.87
C ALA A 295 -11.20 -0.54 6.64
N PHE A 296 -11.20 -1.14 7.83
CA PHE A 296 -9.98 -1.33 8.59
C PHE A 296 -9.61 -2.81 8.62
N VAL A 297 -8.75 -3.21 7.69
CA VAL A 297 -8.19 -4.56 7.62
C VAL A 297 -6.68 -4.41 7.76
N GLN A 298 -6.16 -4.67 8.96
CA GLN A 298 -4.72 -4.59 9.24
C GLN A 298 -3.96 -5.58 8.35
N ALA A 299 -2.87 -5.13 7.75
CA ALA A 299 -1.99 -5.96 6.94
C ALA A 299 -0.56 -5.87 7.47
N GLY A 300 0.17 -6.98 7.42
CA GLY A 300 1.52 -7.07 7.95
C GLY A 300 1.60 -6.97 9.48
N GLY A 301 2.82 -7.13 9.99
CA GLY A 301 3.12 -6.99 11.41
C GLY A 301 3.16 -5.53 11.88
N ASP A 302 3.08 -5.34 13.19
CA ASP A 302 3.26 -4.01 13.80
C ASP A 302 4.61 -3.41 13.42
N ALA A 303 4.64 -2.10 13.21
CA ALA A 303 5.90 -1.39 13.01
C ALA A 303 6.82 -1.60 14.22
N PRO A 304 8.11 -1.90 14.01
CA PRO A 304 9.05 -2.13 15.09
C PRO A 304 9.06 -1.00 16.12
N SER A 305 9.31 -1.33 17.38
CA SER A 305 9.31 -0.36 18.49
C SER A 305 10.39 0.72 18.38
N TRP A 306 11.46 0.46 17.62
CA TRP A 306 12.53 1.43 17.36
C TRP A 306 12.15 2.48 16.29
N MET A 307 11.09 2.24 15.49
CA MET A 307 10.61 3.23 14.54
C MET A 307 9.83 4.33 15.27
N LYS A 308 10.29 5.58 15.11
CA LYS A 308 9.64 6.74 15.69
C LYS A 308 8.21 6.87 15.15
N ARG A 309 7.24 6.83 16.07
CA ARG A 309 5.82 7.07 15.76
C ARG A 309 5.61 8.50 15.27
N ARG A 310 4.58 8.69 14.46
CA ARG A 310 4.20 9.99 13.93
C ARG A 310 3.17 10.66 14.83
N THR A 311 3.11 11.98 14.71
CA THR A 311 2.11 12.85 15.31
C THR A 311 1.24 13.44 14.20
N PRO A 312 0.06 13.98 14.53
CA PRO A 312 -0.76 14.72 13.57
C PRO A 312 0.00 15.81 12.78
N MET A 313 1.00 16.44 13.42
CA MET A 313 1.80 17.52 12.82
C MET A 313 2.84 17.03 11.80
N ASP A 314 3.11 15.72 11.75
CA ASP A 314 4.02 15.13 10.76
C ASP A 314 3.33 14.88 9.42
N TYR A 315 2.01 15.12 9.33
CA TYR A 315 1.22 14.94 8.12
C TYR A 315 0.86 16.29 7.49
N SER A 316 1.08 16.39 6.19
CA SER A 316 0.62 17.52 5.38
C SER A 316 -0.92 17.61 5.39
N PRO A 317 -1.49 18.77 5.01
CA PRO A 317 -2.94 18.88 4.82
C PRO A 317 -3.51 17.84 3.86
N GLU A 318 -2.76 17.48 2.83
CA GLU A 318 -3.20 16.50 1.84
C GLU A 318 -3.20 15.07 2.37
N GLU A 319 -2.11 14.65 3.03
CA GLU A 319 -2.07 13.34 3.69
C GLU A 319 -3.17 13.25 4.76
N THR A 320 -3.41 14.33 5.52
CA THR A 320 -4.48 14.38 6.53
C THR A 320 -5.86 14.17 5.90
N ARG A 321 -6.13 14.75 4.72
CA ARG A 321 -7.37 14.48 3.97
C ARG A 321 -7.47 13.01 3.54
N LEU A 322 -6.40 12.44 3.01
CA LEU A 322 -6.39 11.05 2.58
C LEU A 322 -6.54 10.05 3.76
N ILE A 323 -6.21 10.45 4.99
CA ILE A 323 -6.42 9.65 6.21
C ILE A 323 -7.87 9.76 6.70
N LEU A 324 -8.39 10.99 6.79
CA LEU A 324 -9.59 11.34 7.57
C LEU A 324 -10.79 11.84 6.76
N GLY A 325 -10.61 12.04 5.45
CA GLY A 325 -11.55 12.71 4.55
C GLY A 325 -11.37 14.23 4.55
N ASN A 326 -12.15 14.92 3.72
CA ASN A 326 -12.01 16.36 3.45
C ASN A 326 -12.14 17.28 4.67
N GLU A 327 -12.84 16.86 5.72
CA GLU A 327 -12.87 17.60 6.97
C GLU A 327 -11.47 17.74 7.59
N GLY A 328 -10.61 16.73 7.41
CA GLY A 328 -9.20 16.76 7.79
C GLY A 328 -8.95 17.02 9.28
N LYS A 329 -9.93 16.73 10.14
CA LYS A 329 -9.86 17.01 11.57
C LYS A 329 -9.40 15.78 12.34
N TRP A 330 -8.16 15.83 12.82
CA TRP A 330 -7.68 14.86 13.79
C TRP A 330 -8.59 14.85 15.03
N PRO A 331 -8.98 13.66 15.53
CA PRO A 331 -9.70 13.53 16.79
C PRO A 331 -8.98 14.28 17.91
N ALA A 332 -9.68 15.10 18.69
CA ALA A 332 -9.07 15.92 19.75
C ALA A 332 -8.20 15.10 20.73
N ALA A 333 -8.63 13.87 21.03
CA ALA A 333 -7.89 12.95 21.89
C ALA A 333 -6.51 12.54 21.33
N LEU A 334 -6.29 12.65 20.01
CA LEU A 334 -5.01 12.40 19.34
C LEU A 334 -4.15 13.67 19.20
N MET A 335 -4.71 14.86 19.45
CA MET A 335 -4.01 16.15 19.35
C MET A 335 -3.30 16.54 20.66
N HIS A 336 -3.86 16.17 21.81
CA HIS A 336 -3.35 16.59 23.13
C HIS A 336 -1.98 16.03 23.52
N GLU A 337 -1.41 15.09 22.77
CA GLU A 337 -0.07 14.56 23.03
C GLU A 337 1.07 15.36 22.37
N CYS A 338 0.77 16.29 21.46
CA CYS A 338 1.81 17.12 20.83
C CYS A 338 2.36 18.22 21.76
N ASP A 339 1.57 18.72 22.71
CA ASP A 339 1.95 19.89 23.53
C ASP A 339 2.85 19.55 24.73
N ASP A 340 2.77 18.35 25.27
CA ASP A 340 3.54 17.96 26.48
C ASP A 340 5.00 17.58 26.18
N GLY A 341 5.39 17.55 24.90
CA GLY A 341 6.75 17.19 24.46
C GLY A 341 7.72 18.37 24.29
N ASN A 342 7.26 19.64 24.38
CA ASN A 342 8.03 20.79 23.89
C ASN A 342 8.26 21.94 24.89
N GLN A 343 8.14 21.72 26.21
CA GLN A 343 8.51 22.75 27.19
C GLN A 343 9.78 22.41 27.97
N VAL A 344 10.95 22.75 27.41
CA VAL A 344 12.13 23.15 28.20
C VAL A 344 12.95 24.20 27.44
N SER A 345 12.73 25.49 27.72
CA SER A 345 13.81 26.51 27.81
C SER A 345 13.24 27.91 28.10
N ALA A 346 13.28 28.32 29.37
CA ALA A 346 13.30 29.69 29.90
C ALA A 346 12.98 29.55 31.40
N GLN A 347 13.74 30.01 32.39
CA GLN A 347 14.70 31.10 32.50
C GLN A 347 15.74 30.73 33.58
N LEU A 348 16.99 31.12 33.37
CA LEU A 348 18.01 31.25 34.41
C LEU A 348 17.96 32.68 34.93
N GLU A 349 17.75 32.86 36.23
CA GLU A 349 18.18 34.02 37.03
C GLU A 349 18.46 33.52 38.46
N PRO A 350 19.61 33.84 39.07
CA PRO A 350 19.96 33.39 40.41
C PRO A 350 19.63 34.47 41.45
N ASP A 351 18.94 34.10 42.55
CA ASP A 351 19.13 34.87 43.78
C ASP A 351 19.19 33.99 45.04
N SER A 352 20.15 34.41 45.85
CA SER A 352 20.66 33.97 47.12
C SER A 352 19.63 33.83 48.24
N ARG A 353 19.73 32.72 49.00
CA ARG A 353 19.95 32.69 50.47
C ARG A 353 19.56 31.32 51.06
N GLY A 354 20.55 30.69 51.71
CA GLY A 354 20.40 30.22 53.08
C GLY A 354 19.57 28.97 53.39
N THR A 355 20.22 28.11 54.18
CA THR A 355 19.68 27.12 55.15
C THR A 355 19.33 25.69 54.70
N LYS A 356 20.13 24.78 55.26
CA LYS A 356 19.99 23.32 55.30
C LYS A 356 18.64 22.89 55.87
N ARG A 357 18.01 21.88 55.26
CA ARG A 357 17.23 20.84 55.94
C ARG A 357 17.19 19.56 55.10
N LYS A 358 17.64 18.45 55.69
CA LYS A 358 17.41 17.08 55.23
C LYS A 358 15.97 16.70 55.51
N ALA A 359 15.23 16.22 54.52
CA ALA A 359 14.08 15.34 54.71
C ALA A 359 13.85 14.51 53.44
N ALA A 360 13.54 13.24 53.66
CA ALA A 360 13.38 12.20 52.65
C ALA A 360 12.31 12.57 51.61
N GLY A 361 12.66 12.42 50.33
CA GLY A 361 11.75 12.57 49.20
C GLY A 361 11.78 11.32 48.34
N SER A 362 10.70 10.55 48.41
CA SER A 362 10.31 9.55 47.43
C SER A 362 10.40 10.16 46.03
N THR A 363 11.33 9.67 45.21
CA THR A 363 11.36 9.93 43.78
C THR A 363 10.25 9.10 43.12
N THR A 364 9.02 9.59 43.20
CA THR A 364 7.96 9.15 42.28
C THR A 364 8.35 9.66 40.90
N SER A 365 8.92 8.75 40.12
CA SER A 365 9.13 8.89 38.69
C SER A 365 7.84 9.40 38.03
N LYS A 366 7.85 10.64 37.54
CA LYS A 366 6.85 11.18 36.59
C LYS A 366 7.07 10.64 35.17
N LYS A 367 7.47 9.37 35.04
CA LYS A 367 7.16 8.57 33.85
C LYS A 367 5.91 7.79 34.20
N THR A 368 4.96 7.68 33.26
CA THR A 368 3.81 6.72 33.25
C THR A 368 2.41 7.20 33.66
N ALA A 369 1.99 8.44 33.35
CA ALA A 369 0.56 8.80 33.37
C ALA A 369 -0.02 8.98 31.96
N THR A 370 0.63 9.77 31.10
CA THR A 370 0.18 10.07 29.73
C THR A 370 0.28 8.87 28.79
N SER A 371 1.40 8.14 28.80
CA SER A 371 1.53 6.88 28.03
C SER A 371 0.50 5.81 28.45
N SER A 372 -0.05 5.92 29.66
CA SER A 372 -1.09 5.01 30.15
C SER A 372 -2.48 5.38 29.64
N ALA A 373 -2.77 6.67 29.42
CA ALA A 373 -4.03 7.14 28.87
C ALA A 373 -4.12 6.85 27.37
N TRP A 374 -3.03 7.01 26.64
CA TRP A 374 -2.95 6.65 25.22
C TRP A 374 -2.98 5.15 25.00
N ALA A 375 -2.25 4.36 25.79
CA ALA A 375 -2.37 2.90 25.76
C ALA A 375 -3.81 2.44 26.09
N ARG A 376 -4.52 3.14 26.98
CA ARG A 376 -5.94 2.87 27.30
C ARG A 376 -6.86 3.29 26.16
N LEU A 377 -6.69 4.47 25.57
CA LEU A 377 -7.49 4.94 24.43
C LEU A 377 -7.24 4.07 23.20
N LYS A 378 -5.99 3.70 22.93
CA LYS A 378 -5.60 2.69 21.94
C LYS A 378 -6.28 1.36 22.23
N MET A 379 -6.22 0.86 23.46
CA MET A 379 -6.94 -0.37 23.82
C MET A 379 -8.45 -0.24 23.68
N VAL A 380 -9.04 0.92 23.93
CA VAL A 380 -10.48 1.16 23.75
C VAL A 380 -10.83 1.21 22.26
N ILE A 381 -10.05 1.93 21.45
CA ILE A 381 -10.23 2.03 20.00
C ILE A 381 -10.01 0.66 19.36
N LEU A 382 -8.92 -0.06 19.65
CA LEU A 382 -8.68 -1.41 19.12
C LEU A 382 -9.68 -2.46 19.64
N LYS A 383 -10.41 -2.18 20.72
CA LYS A 383 -11.52 -3.01 21.23
C LYS A 383 -12.88 -2.61 20.66
N LEU A 384 -12.99 -1.49 19.95
CA LEU A 384 -14.17 -1.21 19.14
C LEU A 384 -14.33 -2.36 18.13
N PRO A 385 -15.56 -2.77 17.79
CA PRO A 385 -15.78 -3.85 16.84
C PRO A 385 -15.01 -3.58 15.56
N GLN A 386 -13.90 -4.28 15.37
CA GLN A 386 -13.23 -4.33 14.09
C GLN A 386 -14.20 -5.04 13.15
N LYS A 387 -15.04 -4.26 12.46
CA LYS A 387 -15.76 -4.77 11.31
C LYS A 387 -14.69 -5.25 10.36
N TYR A 388 -14.55 -6.58 10.30
CA TYR A 388 -13.71 -7.35 9.40
C TYR A 388 -12.26 -7.60 9.87
N LEU A 389 -12.11 -8.41 10.92
CA LEU A 389 -10.92 -9.26 11.04
C LEU A 389 -10.98 -10.35 9.97
N ALA A 390 -10.06 -10.31 9.01
CA ALA A 390 -9.60 -11.51 8.34
C ALA A 390 -8.09 -11.61 8.55
N VAL A 391 -7.71 -12.43 9.51
CA VAL A 391 -6.35 -12.97 9.62
C VAL A 391 -6.25 -14.07 8.58
N THR A 392 -5.29 -13.97 7.67
CA THR A 392 -4.55 -15.14 7.20
C THR A 392 -3.11 -14.71 6.98
N ASP A 393 -2.21 -15.27 7.79
CA ASP A 393 -0.84 -15.51 7.36
C ASP A 393 -0.93 -16.29 6.05
N ALA A 394 -0.46 -15.68 4.96
CA ALA A 394 -0.13 -16.39 3.74
C ALA A 394 1.39 -16.53 3.75
N ASP A 395 1.85 -17.73 4.12
CA ASP A 395 3.19 -18.22 3.80
C ASP A 395 3.38 -18.33 2.27
#